data_AF-A0AAU7EFP9-F1
#
_entry.id   AF-A0AAU7EFP9-F1
#
_cell.length_a   1.000
_cell.length_b   1.000
_cell.length_c   1.000
_cell.angle_alpha   90.00
_cell.angle_beta   90.00
_cell.angle_gamma   90.00
#
_symmetry.space_group_name_H-M   'P 1'
#
loop_
_entity.id
_entity.type
_entity.pdbx_description
1 polymer ?
#
loop_
_entity_poly.entity_id
_entity_poly.type
_entity_poly.pdbx_seq_one_letter_code
_entity_poly.pdbx_strand_id
1 'polypeptide(L)'
;MIEVFTTNIPNQNKGISVLKKLKKNFPKLNISFDIERTIINYPCDHSILRAEGNTILVENFIKEVNTLGFECDILEDKVCRKQKEI
;
A
#
# COMPACT_ATOMS: atom_id res chain seq x y z
N MET A 1 -0.93 -13.54 10.16
CA MET A 1 0.06 -12.46 10.06
C MET A 1 -0.59 -11.30 9.32
N ILE A 2 -0.34 -10.07 9.74
CA ILE A 2 -0.86 -8.87 9.08
C ILE A 2 0.33 -7.99 8.75
N GLU A 3 0.48 -7.67 7.48
CA GLU A 3 1.47 -6.71 7.00
C GLU A 3 0.75 -5.48 6.46
N VAL A 4 1.27 -4.30 6.79
CA VAL A 4 0.70 -3.02 6.37
C VAL A 4 1.73 -2.32 5.49
N PHE A 5 1.26 -1.81 4.37
CA PHE A 5 2.07 -1.15 3.34
C PHE A 5 1.55 0.26 3.08
N THR A 6 2.46 1.18 2.82
CA THR A 6 2.16 2.49 2.26
C THR A 6 2.23 2.41 0.74
N THR A 7 1.36 3.14 0.05
CA THR A 7 1.39 3.22 -1.41
C THR A 7 0.96 4.58 -1.94
N ASN A 8 1.46 4.95 -3.11
CA ASN A 8 1.15 6.22 -3.78
C ASN A 8 -0.14 6.19 -4.62
N ILE A 9 -1.00 5.17 -4.46
CA ILE A 9 -2.27 5.04 -5.21
C ILE A 9 -3.21 6.22 -4.88
N PRO A 10 -3.59 7.06 -5.86
CA PRO A 10 -4.16 8.38 -5.58
C PRO A 10 -5.67 8.40 -5.31
N ASN A 11 -6.40 7.31 -5.58
CA ASN A 11 -7.85 7.26 -5.37
C ASN A 11 -8.38 5.84 -5.22
N GLN A 12 -9.61 5.74 -4.69
CA GLN A 12 -10.28 4.48 -4.42
C GLN A 12 -10.55 3.66 -5.69
N ASN A 13 -10.85 4.28 -6.83
CA ASN A 13 -11.09 3.56 -8.09
C ASN A 13 -9.84 2.81 -8.59
N LYS A 14 -8.68 3.48 -8.56
CA LYS A 14 -7.38 2.86 -8.85
C LYS A 14 -7.03 1.81 -7.80
N GLY A 15 -7.27 2.11 -6.52
CA GLY A 15 -7.10 1.17 -5.40
C GLY A 15 -7.87 -0.13 -5.60
N ILE A 16 -9.17 -0.05 -5.94
CA ILE A 16 -10.02 -1.23 -6.23
C ILE A 16 -9.46 -2.02 -7.42
N SER A 17 -8.95 -1.34 -8.43
CA SER A 17 -8.39 -2.00 -9.63
C SER A 17 -7.10 -2.75 -9.30
N VAL A 18 -6.22 -2.15 -8.49
CA VAL A 18 -5.03 -2.81 -7.95
C VAL A 18 -5.41 -3.98 -7.05
N LEU A 19 -6.38 -3.79 -6.15
CA LEU A 19 -6.87 -4.82 -5.23
C LEU A 19 -7.36 -6.08 -5.97
N LYS A 20 -8.10 -5.90 -7.07
CA LYS A 20 -8.58 -7.03 -7.90
C LYS A 20 -7.42 -7.83 -8.49
N LYS A 21 -6.36 -7.15 -8.95
CA LYS A 21 -5.17 -7.81 -9.50
C LYS A 21 -4.38 -8.54 -8.42
N LEU A 22 -4.17 -7.89 -7.27
CA LEU A 22 -3.49 -8.50 -6.13
C LEU A 22 -4.25 -9.72 -5.61
N LYS A 23 -5.58 -9.65 -5.46
CA LYS A 23 -6.40 -10.80 -5.04
C LYS A 23 -6.36 -11.97 -6.03
N LYS A 24 -6.18 -11.69 -7.32
CA LYS A 24 -5.99 -12.73 -8.34
C LYS A 24 -4.63 -13.42 -8.22
N ASN A 25 -3.57 -12.66 -7.92
CA ASN A 25 -2.22 -13.18 -7.81
C ASN A 25 -1.93 -13.82 -6.44
N PHE A 26 -2.63 -13.35 -5.40
CA PHE A 26 -2.50 -13.81 -4.02
C PHE A 26 -3.87 -14.24 -3.45
N PRO A 27 -4.49 -15.32 -3.99
CA PRO A 27 -5.84 -15.73 -3.61
C PRO A 27 -5.97 -16.19 -2.15
N LYS A 28 -4.86 -16.50 -1.49
CA LYS A 28 -4.80 -16.92 -0.09
C LYS A 28 -4.63 -15.74 0.89
N LEU A 29 -4.45 -14.52 0.39
CA LEU A 29 -4.31 -13.32 1.20
C LEU A 29 -5.61 -12.54 1.21
N ASN A 30 -6.02 -12.09 2.39
CA ASN A 30 -7.06 -11.10 2.54
C ASN A 30 -6.44 -9.71 2.41
N ILE A 31 -6.79 -8.98 1.35
CA ILE A 31 -6.19 -7.69 1.01
C ILE A 31 -7.25 -6.60 1.06
N SER A 32 -6.97 -5.52 1.77
CA SER A 32 -7.79 -4.32 1.87
C SER A 32 -6.99 -3.06 1.51
N PHE A 33 -7.69 -2.04 1.01
CA PHE A 33 -7.12 -0.78 0.58
C PHE A 33 -7.92 0.36 1.21
N ASP A 34 -7.22 1.27 1.86
CA ASP A 34 -7.78 2.46 2.50
C ASP A 34 -7.03 3.71 2.02
N ILE A 35 -7.78 4.76 1.71
CA ILE A 35 -7.24 6.07 1.36
C ILE A 35 -7.91 7.10 2.26
N GLU A 36 -7.12 7.76 3.11
CA GLU A 36 -7.65 8.77 4.02
C GLU A 36 -7.71 10.15 3.34
N ARG A 37 -6.69 10.48 2.53
CA ARG A 37 -6.51 11.80 1.93
C ARG A 37 -5.90 11.71 0.55
N THR A 38 -6.01 12.79 -0.20
CA THR A 38 -5.29 12.96 -1.46
C THR A 38 -3.79 12.89 -1.22
N ILE A 39 -3.10 12.09 -2.01
CA ILE A 39 -1.64 11.94 -1.94
C ILE A 39 -1.00 13.14 -2.63
N ILE A 40 -0.36 13.99 -1.82
CA ILE A 40 0.39 15.16 -2.30
C ILE A 40 1.89 14.87 -2.20
N ASN A 41 2.34 14.30 -1.08
CA ASN A 41 3.75 14.04 -0.83
C ASN A 41 4.01 12.64 -0.26
N TYR A 42 4.34 11.67 -1.10
CA TYR A 42 4.71 10.31 -0.66
C TYR A 42 6.14 10.31 -0.09
N PRO A 43 6.43 9.64 1.06
CA PRO A 43 5.56 8.72 1.82
C PRO A 43 4.80 9.37 2.99
N CYS A 44 4.76 10.69 3.13
CA CYS A 44 4.01 11.36 4.21
C CYS A 44 2.50 11.28 4.01
N ASP A 45 2.04 11.61 2.81
CA ASP A 45 0.69 11.32 2.34
C ASP A 45 0.73 10.00 1.57
N HIS A 46 -0.01 9.02 2.05
CA HIS A 46 -0.03 7.69 1.45
C HIS A 46 -1.42 7.06 1.62
N SER A 47 -1.72 6.14 0.72
CA SER A 47 -2.78 5.17 0.95
C SER A 47 -2.23 3.96 1.69
N ILE A 48 -3.10 3.25 2.39
CA ILE A 48 -2.77 2.04 3.14
C ILE A 48 -3.24 0.82 2.36
N LEU A 49 -2.32 -0.11 2.13
CA LEU A 49 -2.62 -1.47 1.71
C LEU A 49 -2.36 -2.40 2.89
N ARG A 50 -3.37 -3.18 3.29
CA ARG A 50 -3.22 -4.18 4.34
C ARG A 50 -3.37 -5.56 3.71
N ALA A 51 -2.41 -6.44 3.98
CA ALA A 51 -2.46 -7.84 3.60
C ALA A 51 -2.47 -8.71 4.86
N GLU A 52 -3.40 -9.65 4.91
CA GLU A 52 -3.54 -10.60 6.00
C GLU A 52 -3.52 -12.04 5.46
N GLY A 53 -2.76 -12.90 6.12
CA GLY A 53 -2.70 -14.32 5.76
C GLY A 53 -1.67 -15.10 6.57
N ASN A 54 -1.50 -16.38 6.23
CA ASN A 54 -0.51 -17.25 6.87
C ASN A 54 0.92 -16.95 6.42
N THR A 55 1.12 -16.63 5.14
CA THR A 55 2.44 -16.36 4.56
C THR A 55 2.33 -15.19 3.60
N ILE A 56 2.94 -14.07 3.96
CA ILE A 56 2.98 -12.86 3.13
C ILE A 56 4.40 -12.74 2.60
N LEU A 57 4.57 -12.94 1.30
CA LEU A 57 5.86 -12.72 0.63
C LEU A 57 5.96 -11.23 0.29
N VAL A 58 6.42 -10.45 1.28
CA VAL A 58 6.51 -8.98 1.25
C VAL A 58 7.17 -8.47 -0.03
N GLU A 59 8.35 -9.00 -0.39
CA GLU A 59 9.07 -8.57 -1.60
C GLU A 59 8.28 -8.81 -2.89
N ASN A 60 7.58 -9.93 -2.99
CA ASN A 60 6.73 -10.23 -4.14
C ASN A 60 5.51 -9.32 -4.20
N PHE A 61 4.94 -8.99 -3.04
CA PHE A 61 3.81 -8.08 -2.94
C PHE A 61 4.19 -6.67 -3.40
N ILE A 62 5.30 -6.13 -2.87
CA ILE A 62 5.84 -4.83 -3.27
C ILE A 62 6.14 -4.81 -4.77
N LYS A 63 6.82 -5.85 -5.27
CA LYS A 63 7.14 -5.97 -6.70
C LYS A 63 5.89 -5.96 -7.57
N GLU A 64 4.83 -6.64 -7.16
CA GLU A 64 3.57 -6.66 -7.91
C GLU A 64 2.88 -5.28 -7.92
N VAL A 65 2.94 -4.52 -6.83
CA VAL A 65 2.39 -3.15 -6.85
C VAL A 65 3.24 -2.24 -7.74
N ASN A 66 4.57 -2.38 -7.68
CA ASN A 66 5.50 -1.65 -8.53
C ASN A 66 5.32 -1.95 -10.03
N THR A 67 5.05 -3.21 -10.42
CA THR A 67 4.76 -3.55 -11.82
C THR A 67 3.43 -2.98 -12.32
N LEU A 68 2.52 -2.61 -11.41
CA LEU A 68 1.28 -1.90 -11.72
C LEU A 68 1.48 -0.38 -11.87
N GLY A 69 2.70 0.12 -11.64
CA GLY A 69 3.08 1.53 -11.80
C GLY A 69 2.86 2.37 -10.56
N PHE A 70 2.78 1.77 -9.37
CA PHE A 70 2.61 2.45 -8.09
C PHE A 70 3.75 2.10 -7.15
N GLU A 71 4.17 3.04 -6.31
CA GLU A 71 5.16 2.79 -5.26
C GLU A 71 4.49 2.09 -4.08
N CYS A 72 5.22 1.18 -3.43
CA CYS A 72 4.74 0.39 -2.32
C CYS A 72 5.89 0.06 -1.37
N ASP A 73 5.73 0.42 -0.11
CA ASP A 73 6.73 0.18 0.93
C ASP A 73 6.06 -0.39 2.18
N ILE A 74 6.81 -1.11 3.00
CA ILE A 74 6.30 -1.56 4.30
C ILE A 74 6.13 -0.33 5.19
N LEU A 75 4.99 -0.22 5.86
CA LEU A 75 4.81 0.79 6.89
C LEU A 75 5.63 0.40 8.11
N GLU A 76 6.89 0.86 8.15
CA GLU A 76 7.74 0.79 9.34
C GLU A 76 7.24 1.79 10.41
N ASP A 77 7.54 1.54 11.68
CA ASP A 77 7.23 2.44 12.82
C ASP A 77 8.14 3.69 12.77
N LYS A 78 7.97 4.48 11.70
CA LYS A 78 8.70 5.71 11.43
C LYS A 78 7.72 6.86 11.50
N VAL A 79 7.86 7.67 12.55
CA VAL A 79 7.07 8.90 12.70
C VAL A 79 7.47 9.88 11.59
N CYS A 80 6.55 10.19 10.69
CA CYS A 80 6.71 11.28 9.74
C CYS A 80 6.78 12.61 10.51
N ARG A 81 7.99 13.16 10.66
CA ARG A 81 8.17 14.52 11.17
C ARG A 81 7.70 15.46 10.07
N LYS A 82 6.50 16.04 10.22
CA LYS A 82 6.10 17.20 9.41
C LYS A 82 7.21 18.24 9.54
N GLN A 83 7.93 18.52 8.46
CA GLN A 83 8.82 19.67 8.45
C GLN A 83 7.90 20.89 8.66
N LYS A 84 8.04 21.55 9.81
CA LYS A 84 7.52 22.90 9.98
C LYS A 84 8.25 23.73 8.93
N GLU A 85 7.53 24.18 7.91
CA GLU A 85 8.00 25.29 7.08
C GLU A 85 8.22 26.49 8.01
N ILE A 86 9.37 27.15 7.80
CA ILE A 86 9.99 28.20 8.62
C ILE A 86 9.18 29.50 8.52
#